data_AF-A0A6P3GEY1-F1
#
_entry.id   AF-A0A6P3GEY1-F1
#
_cell.length_a   1.000
_cell.length_b   1.000
_cell.length_c   1.000
_cell.angle_alpha   90.00
_cell.angle_beta   90.00
_cell.angle_gamma   90.00
#
_symmetry.space_group_name_H-M   'P 1'
#
loop_
_entity.id
_entity.type
_entity.pdbx_description
1 polymer ?
#
loop_
_entity_poly.entity_id
_entity_poly.type
_entity_poly.pdbx_seq_one_letter_code
_entity_poly.pdbx_strand_id
1 'polypeptide(L)'
;MAASMCDVFSFCVGVAGPARIAVEVRFVSSAKGKGLFATQLIRKGETVFVERPLVAAQFLWNALYRYRACDHCLRALEKAEENAQRLTGKPGQVLPHPELCTVRQDLHQSCPHCRVTYCSAECRLAAAEQYHQILCPGPSQDDPAHPLNKLQEAWRSVHYPPETASIMLMARMVATVKQAKDKDRWIRLFSQFCNKTANEEEEIVHKLLGDKFKGQLELLRRLFTEALYEEALSQWFTPDGFRSLFALVGTNGQGIGTSSLSQWVHACDALELKPQDREQLDAFIDQLYKDIEAATGEFLNCEGSGLFVLQSCCNHSCVPNAETSFPENNFLLHVTALEDIKPGEEICISYLDCCQRERSRHSRHKILRCQRGLRWAAGLWGPPFQWLPDCPHHRAPSPSAGRTICSSVPALNVWQRPMSPT
;
A
#
# COMPACT_ATOMS: atom_id res chain seq x y z
N MET A 1 -29.55 -3.74 -1.76
CA MET A 1 -29.84 -2.62 -0.83
C MET A 1 -28.52 -1.97 -0.43
N ALA A 2 -28.50 -0.66 -0.19
CA ALA A 2 -27.29 0.01 0.31
C ALA A 2 -26.92 -0.49 1.72
N ALA A 3 -25.63 -0.51 2.05
CA ALA A 3 -25.19 -0.71 3.43
C ALA A 3 -25.62 0.49 4.30
N SER A 4 -25.70 0.30 5.61
CA SER A 4 -26.03 1.38 6.53
C SER A 4 -24.84 2.33 6.67
N MET A 5 -25.07 3.60 7.02
CA MET A 5 -23.98 4.55 7.32
C MET A 5 -23.15 4.12 8.55
N CYS A 6 -23.65 3.19 9.36
CA CYS A 6 -22.89 2.59 10.45
C CYS A 6 -21.74 1.69 9.94
N ASP A 7 -21.91 1.02 8.79
CA ASP A 7 -21.00 -0.03 8.32
C ASP A 7 -19.60 0.52 7.96
N VAL A 8 -19.51 1.73 7.39
CA VAL A 8 -18.23 2.31 6.93
C VAL A 8 -17.23 2.61 8.06
N PHE A 9 -17.71 2.78 9.29
CA PHE A 9 -16.87 3.01 10.48
C PHE A 9 -16.50 1.70 11.22
N SER A 10 -16.91 0.53 10.72
CA SER A 10 -16.73 -0.75 11.43
C SER A 10 -15.26 -1.15 11.61
N PHE A 11 -14.37 -0.60 10.79
CA PHE A 11 -12.95 -0.97 10.74
C PHE A 11 -12.02 0.05 11.42
N CYS A 12 -12.57 1.17 11.90
CA CYS A 12 -11.85 2.10 12.75
C CYS A 12 -11.27 1.39 14.00
N VAL A 13 -10.14 1.88 14.51
CA VAL A 13 -9.52 1.39 15.75
C VAL A 13 -10.07 2.16 16.95
N GLY A 14 -10.18 1.48 18.10
CA GLY A 14 -10.89 1.97 19.28
C GLY A 14 -12.41 1.77 19.21
N VAL A 15 -13.14 2.45 20.08
CA VAL A 15 -14.61 2.58 19.94
C VAL A 15 -14.88 3.47 18.74
N ALA A 16 -15.83 3.13 17.86
CA ALA A 16 -16.15 3.96 16.69
C ALA A 16 -16.70 5.37 17.02
N GLY A 17 -16.91 5.69 18.31
CA GLY A 17 -17.46 6.94 18.81
C GLY A 17 -16.68 8.19 18.39
N PRO A 18 -15.40 8.37 18.79
CA PRO A 18 -14.65 9.59 18.48
C PRO A 18 -14.55 9.89 16.98
N ALA A 19 -14.31 8.87 16.14
CA ALA A 19 -14.31 9.05 14.68
C ALA A 19 -15.70 9.48 14.14
N ARG A 20 -16.79 8.84 14.60
CA ARG A 20 -18.17 9.23 14.22
C ARG A 20 -18.64 10.57 14.80
N ILE A 21 -17.95 11.10 15.81
CA ILE A 21 -18.18 12.45 16.37
C ILE A 21 -17.37 13.49 15.58
N ALA A 22 -16.18 13.12 15.08
CA ALA A 22 -15.26 14.01 14.39
C ALA A 22 -15.53 14.17 12.88
N VAL A 23 -16.04 13.13 12.21
CA VAL A 23 -16.29 13.13 10.76
C VAL A 23 -17.57 12.41 10.36
N GLU A 24 -18.15 12.82 9.23
CA GLU A 24 -19.26 12.14 8.56
C GLU A 24 -19.00 11.92 7.06
N VAL A 25 -19.65 10.91 6.46
CA VAL A 25 -19.57 10.63 5.02
C VAL A 25 -20.81 11.18 4.33
N ARG A 26 -20.62 12.14 3.41
CA ARG A 26 -21.69 12.73 2.59
C ARG A 26 -21.57 12.25 1.14
N PHE A 27 -22.67 12.27 0.39
CA PHE A 27 -22.63 12.17 -1.07
C PHE A 27 -22.40 13.57 -1.66
N VAL A 28 -21.40 13.73 -2.53
CA VAL A 28 -20.98 15.05 -3.05
C VAL A 28 -21.54 15.32 -4.44
N SER A 29 -21.39 14.37 -5.36
CA SER A 29 -22.01 14.39 -6.70
C SER A 29 -21.82 13.05 -7.40
N SER A 30 -22.49 12.83 -8.54
CA SER A 30 -22.21 11.67 -9.39
C SER A 30 -20.77 11.63 -9.94
N ALA A 31 -20.09 12.77 -10.03
CA ALA A 31 -18.73 12.89 -10.56
C ALA A 31 -17.61 12.80 -9.50
N LYS A 32 -17.93 12.99 -8.22
CA LYS A 32 -17.03 12.77 -7.07
C LYS A 32 -17.34 11.47 -6.31
N GLY A 33 -18.61 11.06 -6.26
CA GLY A 33 -19.09 9.99 -5.39
C GLY A 33 -19.28 10.47 -3.94
N LYS A 34 -18.75 9.68 -3.00
CA LYS A 34 -18.72 9.98 -1.56
C LYS A 34 -17.66 11.07 -1.27
N GLY A 35 -17.76 11.71 -0.12
CA GLY A 35 -16.76 12.60 0.45
C GLY A 35 -16.80 12.52 1.97
N LEU A 36 -15.64 12.60 2.62
CA LEU A 36 -15.53 12.71 4.08
C LEU A 36 -15.51 14.19 4.50
N PHE A 37 -16.24 14.55 5.55
CA PHE A 37 -16.36 15.93 6.03
C PHE A 37 -16.17 15.99 7.54
N ALA A 38 -15.52 17.04 8.04
CA ALA A 38 -15.41 17.27 9.48
C ALA A 38 -16.75 17.74 10.07
N THR A 39 -17.14 17.22 11.23
CA THR A 39 -18.33 17.63 11.99
C THR A 39 -17.99 18.54 13.17
N GLN A 40 -16.72 18.59 13.58
CA GLN A 40 -16.17 19.50 14.57
C GLN A 40 -14.85 20.12 14.07
N LEU A 41 -14.23 21.01 14.86
CA LEU A 41 -12.86 21.47 14.59
C LEU A 41 -11.88 20.32 14.85
N ILE A 42 -11.01 20.03 13.89
CA ILE A 42 -9.86 19.14 14.03
C ILE A 42 -8.61 19.99 13.87
N ARG A 43 -7.67 19.92 14.81
CA ARG A 43 -6.44 20.72 14.75
C ARG A 43 -5.37 20.09 13.88
N LYS A 44 -4.48 20.92 13.35
CA LYS A 44 -3.21 20.47 12.75
C LYS A 44 -2.48 19.48 13.67
N GLY A 45 -2.13 18.32 13.12
CA GLY A 45 -1.44 17.25 13.82
C GLY A 45 -2.35 16.27 14.57
N GLU A 46 -3.66 16.53 14.71
CA GLU A 46 -4.59 15.55 15.27
C GLU A 46 -4.88 14.44 14.25
N THR A 47 -4.88 13.19 14.72
CA THR A 47 -5.33 12.02 13.95
C THR A 47 -6.85 12.05 13.85
N VAL A 48 -7.36 12.25 12.63
CA VAL A 48 -8.79 12.26 12.27
C VAL A 48 -9.42 10.90 12.58
N PHE A 49 -8.77 9.81 12.16
CA PHE A 49 -9.11 8.44 12.51
C PHE A 49 -7.94 7.48 12.21
N VAL A 50 -8.00 6.29 12.82
CA VAL A 50 -7.16 5.14 12.48
C VAL A 50 -8.05 4.01 11.96
N GLU A 51 -7.71 3.39 10.84
CA GLU A 51 -8.51 2.35 10.18
C GLU A 51 -7.69 1.07 9.89
N ARG A 52 -8.30 -0.10 10.18
CA ARG A 52 -7.83 -1.40 9.69
C ARG A 52 -8.32 -1.64 8.26
N PRO A 53 -7.55 -2.27 7.38
CA PRO A 53 -8.07 -2.65 6.09
C PRO A 53 -9.14 -3.74 6.23
N LEU A 54 -10.14 -3.70 5.35
CA LEU A 54 -11.13 -4.76 5.17
C LEU A 54 -10.44 -6.08 4.77
N VAL A 55 -9.47 -5.98 3.87
CA VAL A 55 -8.44 -6.98 3.53
C VAL A 55 -7.16 -6.27 3.11
N ALA A 56 -6.00 -6.86 3.38
CA ALA A 56 -4.70 -6.44 2.84
C ALA A 56 -3.88 -7.66 2.40
N ALA A 57 -2.91 -7.48 1.50
CA ALA A 57 -2.03 -8.54 0.98
C ALA A 57 -0.65 -7.97 0.59
N GLN A 58 0.42 -8.73 0.81
CA GLN A 58 1.76 -8.41 0.31
C GLN A 58 1.80 -8.53 -1.22
N PHE A 59 2.67 -7.76 -1.88
CA PHE A 59 2.95 -7.94 -3.31
C PHE A 59 3.79 -9.20 -3.57
N LEU A 60 3.50 -9.90 -4.66
CA LEU A 60 4.08 -11.22 -4.93
C LEU A 60 5.56 -11.16 -5.35
N TRP A 61 5.98 -10.08 -5.99
CA TRP A 61 7.39 -9.78 -6.24
C TRP A 61 8.10 -9.33 -4.97
N ASN A 62 7.45 -8.55 -4.08
CA ASN A 62 8.03 -8.17 -2.79
C ASN A 62 8.33 -9.42 -1.93
N ALA A 63 7.38 -10.36 -1.87
CA ALA A 63 7.59 -11.66 -1.23
C ALA A 63 8.69 -12.50 -1.92
N LEU A 64 8.71 -12.56 -3.27
CA LEU A 64 9.72 -13.30 -4.03
C LEU A 64 11.15 -12.75 -3.84
N TYR A 65 11.30 -11.43 -3.74
CA TYR A 65 12.55 -10.75 -3.37
C TYR A 65 12.87 -10.84 -1.86
N ARG A 66 12.26 -11.79 -1.15
CA ARG A 66 12.55 -12.18 0.24
C ARG A 66 12.27 -11.11 1.30
N TYR A 67 11.39 -10.15 1.03
CA TYR A 67 10.93 -9.20 2.06
C TYR A 67 9.99 -9.93 3.03
N ARG A 68 10.45 -10.11 4.27
CA ARG A 68 9.71 -10.88 5.28
C ARG A 68 8.68 -9.98 5.97
N ALA A 69 7.43 -10.00 5.50
CA ALA A 69 6.30 -9.30 6.12
C ALA A 69 5.39 -10.27 6.90
N CYS A 70 4.67 -9.75 7.91
CA CYS A 70 3.60 -10.46 8.58
C CYS A 70 2.44 -10.70 7.60
N ASP A 71 2.06 -11.97 7.36
CA ASP A 71 0.98 -12.33 6.43
C ASP A 71 -0.34 -11.61 6.75
N HIS A 72 -0.62 -11.30 8.01
CA HIS A 72 -1.83 -10.56 8.39
C HIS A 72 -1.69 -9.05 8.24
N CYS A 73 -0.75 -8.45 8.96
CA CYS A 73 -0.69 -7.00 9.17
C CYS A 73 0.41 -6.28 8.40
N LEU A 74 1.11 -6.96 7.49
CA LEU A 74 2.21 -6.45 6.66
C LEU A 74 3.41 -5.85 7.40
N ARG A 75 3.46 -5.91 8.74
CA ARG A 75 4.62 -5.49 9.55
C ARG A 75 5.89 -6.24 9.14
N ALA A 76 6.99 -5.52 8.94
CA ALA A 76 8.30 -6.11 8.71
C ALA A 76 8.73 -7.03 9.86
N LEU A 77 9.16 -8.25 9.54
CA LEU A 77 9.60 -9.30 10.46
C LEU A 77 11.13 -9.36 10.62
N GLU A 78 11.85 -8.59 9.81
CA GLU A 78 13.31 -8.45 9.86
C GLU A 78 13.66 -7.38 10.89
N LYS A 79 14.68 -7.60 11.73
CA LYS A 79 15.24 -6.50 12.53
C LYS A 79 15.77 -5.39 11.61
N ALA A 80 15.86 -4.16 12.11
CA ALA A 80 16.40 -3.04 11.34
C ALA A 80 17.79 -3.34 10.75
N GLU A 81 18.64 -4.03 11.53
CA GLU A 81 19.97 -4.46 11.10
C GLU A 81 19.92 -5.57 10.03
N GLU A 82 19.08 -6.60 10.18
CA GLU A 82 18.86 -7.62 9.14
C GLU A 82 18.35 -6.99 7.82
N ASN A 83 17.46 -6.00 7.94
CA ASN A 83 16.91 -5.26 6.81
C ASN A 83 18.01 -4.43 6.12
N ALA A 84 18.88 -3.74 6.88
CA ALA A 84 20.03 -3.01 6.37
C ALA A 84 21.08 -3.93 5.70
N GLN A 85 21.44 -5.05 6.34
CA GLN A 85 22.36 -6.05 5.80
C GLN A 85 21.84 -6.62 4.46
N ARG A 86 20.54 -6.90 4.36
CA ARG A 86 19.91 -7.37 3.11
C ARG A 86 19.86 -6.29 2.03
N LEU A 87 19.50 -5.06 2.37
CA LEU A 87 19.36 -3.94 1.42
C LEU A 87 20.71 -3.43 0.88
N THR A 88 21.78 -3.51 1.68
CA THR A 88 23.16 -3.18 1.26
C THR A 88 23.93 -4.35 0.63
N GLY A 89 23.46 -5.58 0.83
CA GLY A 89 24.23 -6.80 0.52
C GLY A 89 25.43 -7.03 1.46
N LYS A 90 25.54 -6.32 2.58
CA LYS A 90 26.69 -6.37 3.52
C LYS A 90 26.30 -7.15 4.80
N PRO A 91 26.53 -8.47 4.89
CA PRO A 91 26.12 -9.27 6.05
C PRO A 91 26.88 -8.99 7.36
N GLY A 92 27.90 -8.11 7.32
CA GLY A 92 28.59 -7.58 8.50
C GLY A 92 28.19 -6.14 8.87
N GLN A 93 27.15 -5.58 8.25
CA GLN A 93 26.66 -4.25 8.60
C GLN A 93 26.01 -4.28 9.98
N VAL A 94 26.58 -3.54 10.93
CA VAL A 94 26.00 -3.29 12.26
C VAL A 94 25.31 -1.92 12.24
N LEU A 95 24.21 -1.77 12.96
CA LEU A 95 23.58 -0.46 13.20
C LEU A 95 23.96 0.08 14.58
N PRO A 96 24.25 1.39 14.73
CA PRO A 96 24.27 2.02 16.04
C PRO A 96 22.87 1.97 16.66
N HIS A 97 22.78 2.06 17.99
CA HIS A 97 21.51 2.01 18.73
C HIS A 97 20.57 0.83 18.35
N PRO A 98 21.05 -0.43 18.34
CA PRO A 98 20.23 -1.60 18.00
C PRO A 98 19.03 -1.79 18.97
N GLU A 99 19.09 -1.24 20.18
CA GLU A 99 17.99 -1.19 21.15
C GLU A 99 16.74 -0.45 20.66
N LEU A 100 16.87 0.42 19.64
CA LEU A 100 15.74 1.13 19.03
C LEU A 100 14.96 0.26 18.03
N CYS A 101 15.44 -0.94 17.71
CA CYS A 101 14.73 -1.87 16.83
C CYS A 101 13.50 -2.49 17.53
N THR A 102 12.30 -2.02 17.13
CA THR A 102 10.99 -2.43 17.67
C THR A 102 10.58 -3.89 17.38
N VAL A 103 11.32 -4.62 16.54
CA VAL A 103 10.91 -5.93 15.99
C VAL A 103 11.14 -7.08 16.98
N ARG A 104 10.04 -7.64 17.47
CA ARG A 104 10.00 -8.70 18.48
C ARG A 104 9.89 -10.11 17.88
N GLN A 105 11.02 -10.58 17.34
CA GLN A 105 11.14 -11.92 16.73
C GLN A 105 10.77 -13.07 17.69
N ASP A 106 10.92 -12.86 18.99
CA ASP A 106 10.52 -13.79 20.05
C ASP A 106 9.00 -14.01 20.13
N LEU A 107 8.19 -13.09 19.60
CA LEU A 107 6.73 -13.19 19.52
C LEU A 107 6.23 -13.78 18.20
N HIS A 108 7.11 -14.00 17.22
CA HIS A 108 6.71 -14.45 15.88
C HIS A 108 6.11 -15.87 15.92
N GLN A 109 5.14 -16.10 15.05
CA GLN A 109 4.37 -17.35 14.99
C GLN A 109 4.19 -17.77 13.53
N SER A 110 4.39 -19.05 13.22
CA SER A 110 4.12 -19.59 11.88
C SER A 110 2.84 -20.41 11.84
N CYS A 111 2.20 -20.50 10.67
CA CYS A 111 1.18 -21.51 10.43
C CYS A 111 1.81 -22.92 10.56
N PRO A 112 1.23 -23.85 11.35
CA PRO A 112 1.80 -25.18 11.52
C PRO A 112 1.75 -26.03 10.24
N HIS A 113 0.89 -25.68 9.28
CA HIS A 113 0.70 -26.43 8.04
C HIS A 113 1.55 -25.89 6.88
N CYS A 114 1.41 -24.61 6.53
CA CYS A 114 2.10 -23.99 5.38
C CYS A 114 3.28 -23.06 5.75
N ARG A 115 3.66 -23.01 7.04
CA ARG A 115 4.82 -22.27 7.57
C ARG A 115 4.85 -20.73 7.42
N VAL A 116 3.89 -20.11 6.72
CA VAL A 116 3.78 -18.65 6.61
C VAL A 116 3.77 -17.96 7.98
N THR A 117 4.44 -16.81 8.10
CA THR A 117 4.79 -16.20 9.39
C THR A 117 3.99 -14.93 9.70
N TYR A 118 3.68 -14.79 10.99
CA TYR A 118 2.95 -13.70 11.62
C TYR A 118 3.83 -13.07 12.72
N CYS A 119 3.70 -11.76 12.93
CA CYS A 119 4.46 -11.07 13.98
C CYS A 119 3.97 -11.37 15.41
N SER A 120 2.81 -12.01 15.57
CA SER A 120 2.24 -12.37 16.88
C SER A 120 1.19 -13.49 16.77
N ALA A 121 0.77 -14.02 17.91
CA ALA A 121 -0.30 -15.02 17.99
C ALA A 121 -1.67 -14.46 17.55
N GLU A 122 -1.95 -13.20 17.89
CA GLU A 122 -3.20 -12.51 17.55
C GLU A 122 -3.31 -12.34 16.03
N CYS A 123 -2.21 -11.96 15.36
CA CYS A 123 -2.16 -11.87 13.90
C CYS A 123 -2.40 -13.23 13.22
N ARG A 124 -1.84 -14.32 13.77
CA ARG A 124 -2.07 -15.68 13.26
C ARG A 124 -3.53 -16.12 13.44
N LEU A 125 -4.13 -15.80 14.59
CA LEU A 125 -5.53 -16.14 14.89
C LEU A 125 -6.52 -15.31 14.06
N ALA A 126 -6.30 -14.00 13.92
CA ALA A 126 -7.13 -13.12 13.09
C ALA A 126 -7.08 -13.53 11.60
N ALA A 127 -5.89 -13.87 11.08
CA ALA A 127 -5.75 -14.43 9.75
C ALA A 127 -6.52 -15.76 9.59
N ALA A 128 -6.36 -16.68 10.56
CA ALA A 128 -7.06 -17.97 10.56
C ALA A 128 -8.59 -17.80 10.57
N GLU A 129 -9.14 -16.94 11.41
CA GLU A 129 -10.58 -16.66 11.46
C GLU A 129 -11.09 -16.00 10.17
N GLN A 130 -10.33 -15.06 9.60
CA GLN A 130 -10.79 -14.24 8.48
C GLN A 130 -10.65 -14.92 7.10
N TYR A 131 -9.44 -15.34 6.69
CA TYR A 131 -9.17 -15.74 5.29
C TYR A 131 -8.17 -16.91 5.10
N HIS A 132 -7.39 -17.25 6.14
CA HIS A 132 -6.23 -18.14 5.96
C HIS A 132 -6.60 -19.62 5.89
N GLN A 133 -7.73 -20.08 6.44
CA GLN A 133 -8.16 -21.48 6.28
C GLN A 133 -8.44 -21.84 4.82
N ILE A 134 -8.95 -20.89 4.03
CA ILE A 134 -9.21 -21.04 2.58
C ILE A 134 -7.95 -20.79 1.73
N LEU A 135 -7.01 -19.95 2.19
CA LEU A 135 -5.78 -19.63 1.45
C LEU A 135 -4.55 -20.44 1.87
N CYS A 136 -4.63 -21.28 2.91
CA CYS A 136 -3.54 -22.13 3.34
C CYS A 136 -3.39 -23.34 2.40
N PRO A 137 -2.29 -23.45 1.63
CA PRO A 137 -2.02 -24.65 0.80
C PRO A 137 -1.58 -25.86 1.65
N GLY A 138 -1.43 -25.68 2.97
CA GLY A 138 -0.95 -26.71 3.88
C GLY A 138 0.41 -27.29 3.44
N PRO A 139 0.56 -28.62 3.38
CA PRO A 139 1.77 -29.27 2.86
C PRO A 139 2.09 -28.96 1.39
N SER A 140 1.12 -28.51 0.59
CA SER A 140 1.30 -28.13 -0.82
C SER A 140 1.81 -26.69 -1.00
N GLN A 141 2.40 -26.07 0.04
CA GLN A 141 2.96 -24.72 -0.01
C GLN A 141 3.96 -24.53 -1.14
N ASP A 142 4.82 -25.53 -1.36
CA ASP A 142 5.89 -25.49 -2.37
C ASP A 142 5.54 -26.29 -3.65
N ASP A 143 4.29 -26.76 -3.78
CA ASP A 143 3.81 -27.52 -4.95
C ASP A 143 3.41 -26.56 -6.09
N PRO A 144 4.10 -26.56 -7.25
CA PRO A 144 3.74 -25.69 -8.38
C PRO A 144 2.44 -26.10 -9.08
N ALA A 145 1.93 -27.32 -8.86
CA ALA A 145 0.64 -27.76 -9.39
C ALA A 145 -0.55 -27.26 -8.56
N HIS A 146 -0.33 -26.80 -7.32
CA HIS A 146 -1.37 -26.28 -6.45
C HIS A 146 -2.06 -25.04 -7.07
N PRO A 147 -3.42 -24.96 -7.12
CA PRO A 147 -4.12 -23.89 -7.84
C PRO A 147 -3.73 -22.46 -7.45
N LEU A 148 -3.53 -22.19 -6.16
CA LEU A 148 -3.06 -20.87 -5.70
C LEU A 148 -1.62 -20.57 -6.15
N ASN A 149 -0.77 -21.58 -6.33
CA ASN A 149 0.61 -21.38 -6.76
C ASN A 149 0.68 -21.13 -8.28
N LYS A 150 -0.11 -21.87 -9.08
CA LYS A 150 -0.36 -21.55 -10.50
C LYS A 150 -0.83 -20.10 -10.69
N LEU A 151 -1.79 -19.65 -9.89
CA LEU A 151 -2.36 -18.30 -9.94
C LEU A 151 -1.30 -17.22 -9.64
N GLN A 152 -0.48 -17.42 -8.61
CA GLN A 152 0.59 -16.50 -8.23
C GLN A 152 1.71 -16.43 -9.29
N GLU A 153 2.06 -17.55 -9.89
CA GLU A 153 3.08 -17.58 -10.94
C GLU A 153 2.58 -16.98 -12.26
N ALA A 154 1.33 -17.29 -12.64
CA ALA A 154 0.65 -16.62 -13.74
C ALA A 154 0.63 -15.10 -13.52
N TRP A 155 0.31 -14.63 -12.31
CA TRP A 155 0.35 -13.20 -11.98
C TRP A 155 1.74 -12.58 -12.18
N ARG A 156 2.80 -13.19 -11.63
CA ARG A 156 4.18 -12.70 -11.82
C ARG A 156 4.58 -12.65 -13.29
N SER A 157 4.21 -13.65 -14.09
CA SER A 157 4.53 -13.70 -15.52
C SER A 157 3.82 -12.65 -16.39
N VAL A 158 2.73 -12.04 -15.90
CA VAL A 158 1.97 -11.02 -16.65
C VAL A 158 2.08 -9.61 -16.05
N HIS A 159 2.31 -9.50 -14.74
CA HIS A 159 2.49 -8.23 -14.03
C HIS A 159 3.90 -8.15 -13.44
N TYR A 160 4.84 -7.64 -14.24
CA TYR A 160 6.22 -7.38 -13.82
C TYR A 160 6.29 -6.14 -12.88
N PRO A 161 7.31 -5.98 -12.01
CA PRO A 161 7.43 -4.79 -11.17
C PRO A 161 7.42 -3.48 -11.98
N PRO A 162 6.73 -2.43 -11.51
CA PRO A 162 6.04 -2.32 -10.22
C PRO A 162 4.70 -3.06 -10.16
N GLU A 163 4.40 -3.72 -9.04
CA GLU A 163 3.04 -4.19 -8.79
C GLU A 163 2.12 -3.01 -8.45
N THR A 164 1.16 -2.75 -9.33
CA THR A 164 0.18 -1.65 -9.18
C THR A 164 -1.21 -2.16 -8.76
N ALA A 165 -1.41 -3.48 -8.79
CA ALA A 165 -2.55 -4.22 -8.22
C ALA A 165 -2.04 -5.50 -7.54
N SER A 166 -2.92 -6.28 -6.90
CA SER A 166 -2.56 -7.57 -6.32
C SER A 166 -3.69 -8.59 -6.50
N ILE A 167 -3.39 -9.69 -7.19
CA ILE A 167 -4.29 -10.84 -7.29
C ILE A 167 -4.56 -11.49 -5.92
N MET A 168 -3.60 -11.38 -4.98
CA MET A 168 -3.75 -11.92 -3.63
C MET A 168 -4.68 -11.08 -2.75
N LEU A 169 -4.85 -9.79 -3.06
CA LEU A 169 -5.90 -8.98 -2.45
C LEU A 169 -7.28 -9.48 -2.88
N MET A 170 -7.49 -9.71 -4.18
CA MET A 170 -8.72 -10.32 -4.72
C MET A 170 -8.96 -11.72 -4.10
N ALA A 171 -7.90 -12.52 -3.96
CA ALA A 171 -7.98 -13.84 -3.32
C ALA A 171 -8.45 -13.75 -1.86
N ARG A 172 -7.96 -12.77 -1.10
CA ARG A 172 -8.40 -12.50 0.27
C ARG A 172 -9.83 -11.97 0.35
N MET A 173 -10.30 -11.19 -0.63
CA MET A 173 -11.72 -10.79 -0.70
C MET A 173 -12.62 -12.04 -0.78
N VAL A 174 -12.33 -12.96 -1.71
CA VAL A 174 -13.07 -14.20 -1.88
C VAL A 174 -12.98 -15.09 -0.63
N ALA A 175 -11.76 -15.35 -0.14
CA ALA A 175 -11.54 -16.20 1.04
C ALA A 175 -12.25 -15.67 2.28
N THR A 176 -12.30 -14.34 2.47
CA THR A 176 -13.02 -13.71 3.57
C THR A 176 -14.53 -13.96 3.49
N VAL A 177 -15.15 -13.80 2.31
CA VAL A 177 -16.57 -14.15 2.13
C VAL A 177 -16.79 -15.66 2.30
N LYS A 178 -15.86 -16.50 1.83
CA LYS A 178 -15.97 -17.96 1.88
C LYS A 178 -15.92 -18.51 3.32
N GLN A 179 -15.12 -17.91 4.20
CA GLN A 179 -15.07 -18.23 5.63
C GLN A 179 -16.19 -17.58 6.47
N ALA A 180 -16.80 -16.50 5.99
CA ALA A 180 -17.75 -15.73 6.78
C ALA A 180 -19.05 -16.48 7.08
N LYS A 181 -19.49 -16.40 8.36
CA LYS A 181 -20.82 -16.84 8.81
C LYS A 181 -21.95 -15.99 8.21
N ASP A 182 -21.72 -14.69 8.08
CA ASP A 182 -22.57 -13.73 7.37
C ASP A 182 -21.84 -13.29 6.10
N LYS A 183 -22.05 -14.03 5.00
CA LYS A 183 -21.44 -13.75 3.69
C LYS A 183 -21.92 -12.41 3.13
N ASP A 184 -23.22 -12.12 3.27
CA ASP A 184 -23.84 -10.93 2.71
C ASP A 184 -23.29 -9.64 3.31
N ARG A 185 -22.90 -9.61 4.59
CA ARG A 185 -22.24 -8.46 5.21
C ARG A 185 -20.92 -8.12 4.52
N TRP A 186 -20.09 -9.11 4.23
CA TRP A 186 -18.83 -8.88 3.52
C TRP A 186 -19.08 -8.47 2.06
N ILE A 187 -20.06 -9.08 1.38
CA ILE A 187 -20.47 -8.66 0.03
C ILE A 187 -20.96 -7.20 0.02
N ARG A 188 -21.78 -6.79 1.01
CA ARG A 188 -22.24 -5.39 1.20
C ARG A 188 -21.10 -4.41 1.52
N LEU A 189 -20.05 -4.86 2.20
CA LEU A 189 -18.84 -4.06 2.49
C LEU A 189 -17.98 -3.90 1.25
N PHE A 190 -17.72 -4.97 0.49
CA PHE A 190 -16.99 -4.87 -0.78
C PHE A 190 -17.73 -4.05 -1.83
N SER A 191 -19.07 -4.04 -1.82
CA SER A 191 -19.88 -3.15 -2.68
C SER A 191 -19.94 -1.68 -2.23
N GLN A 192 -19.20 -1.27 -1.18
CA GLN A 192 -19.06 0.14 -0.81
C GLN A 192 -17.99 0.91 -1.59
N PHE A 193 -17.05 0.19 -2.21
CA PHE A 193 -15.97 0.76 -3.01
C PHE A 193 -16.48 1.27 -4.36
N CYS A 194 -15.73 2.18 -4.98
CA CYS A 194 -16.13 2.75 -6.26
C CYS A 194 -16.00 1.70 -7.37
N ASN A 195 -17.13 1.18 -7.82
CA ASN A 195 -17.29 0.44 -9.07
C ASN A 195 -17.74 1.42 -10.17
N LYS A 196 -17.27 1.25 -11.42
CA LYS A 196 -17.43 2.28 -12.46
C LYS A 196 -18.41 1.84 -13.56
N THR A 197 -18.54 2.66 -14.61
CA THR A 197 -19.18 2.21 -15.85
C THR A 197 -18.27 1.21 -16.57
N ALA A 198 -18.84 0.22 -17.25
CA ALA A 198 -18.07 -0.85 -17.92
C ALA A 198 -17.00 -0.32 -18.91
N ASN A 199 -17.26 0.82 -19.56
CA ASN A 199 -16.30 1.47 -20.46
C ASN A 199 -15.08 2.03 -19.69
N GLU A 200 -15.29 2.62 -18.51
CA GLU A 200 -14.21 3.07 -17.63
C GLU A 200 -13.46 1.90 -17.00
N GLU A 201 -14.14 0.77 -16.73
CA GLU A 201 -13.50 -0.45 -16.25
C GLU A 201 -12.61 -1.08 -17.32
N GLU A 202 -13.05 -1.14 -18.58
CA GLU A 202 -12.21 -1.58 -19.69
C GLU A 202 -11.01 -0.63 -19.90
N GLU A 203 -11.20 0.70 -19.82
CA GLU A 203 -10.10 1.67 -19.79
C GLU A 203 -9.10 1.42 -18.64
N ILE A 204 -9.58 1.03 -17.45
CA ILE A 204 -8.72 0.77 -16.28
C ILE A 204 -7.95 -0.54 -16.44
N VAL A 205 -8.61 -1.61 -16.87
CA VAL A 205 -7.98 -2.90 -17.20
C VAL A 205 -6.92 -2.72 -18.30
N HIS A 206 -7.22 -1.94 -19.34
CA HIS A 206 -6.25 -1.62 -20.40
C HIS A 206 -5.07 -0.76 -19.93
N LYS A 207 -5.23 0.09 -18.92
CA LYS A 207 -4.11 0.87 -18.32
C LYS A 207 -3.27 0.06 -17.34
N LEU A 208 -3.90 -0.88 -16.62
CA LEU A 208 -3.26 -1.78 -15.66
C LEU A 208 -2.39 -2.84 -16.34
N LEU A 209 -2.91 -3.46 -17.41
CA LEU A 209 -2.29 -4.60 -18.07
C LEU A 209 -1.75 -4.24 -19.47
N GLY A 210 -2.50 -3.47 -20.27
CA GLY A 210 -2.12 -3.08 -21.64
C GLY A 210 -2.99 -3.72 -22.73
N ASP A 211 -2.98 -3.14 -23.93
CA ASP A 211 -3.87 -3.54 -25.03
C ASP A 211 -3.72 -5.01 -25.51
N LYS A 212 -2.54 -5.61 -25.28
CA LYS A 212 -2.25 -7.00 -25.65
C LYS A 212 -2.83 -8.05 -24.69
N PHE A 213 -3.44 -7.65 -23.57
CA PHE A 213 -3.57 -8.51 -22.38
C PHE A 213 -4.94 -9.19 -22.20
N LYS A 214 -5.90 -9.02 -23.14
CA LYS A 214 -7.23 -9.67 -23.03
C LYS A 214 -7.18 -11.20 -22.88
N GLY A 215 -6.20 -11.87 -23.49
CA GLY A 215 -5.97 -13.31 -23.30
C GLY A 215 -5.37 -13.69 -21.94
N GLN A 216 -4.55 -12.81 -21.35
CA GLN A 216 -3.93 -13.03 -20.05
C GLN A 216 -4.90 -12.77 -18.89
N LEU A 217 -5.78 -11.78 -19.00
CA LEU A 217 -6.85 -11.58 -18.02
C LEU A 217 -7.79 -12.81 -17.96
N GLU A 218 -8.11 -13.41 -19.10
CA GLU A 218 -8.92 -14.64 -19.19
C GLU A 218 -8.19 -15.86 -18.61
N LEU A 219 -6.87 -15.96 -18.77
CA LEU A 219 -6.04 -16.97 -18.08
C LEU A 219 -6.07 -16.78 -16.56
N LEU A 220 -5.84 -15.55 -16.07
CA LEU A 220 -5.92 -15.22 -14.65
C LEU A 220 -7.30 -15.55 -14.09
N ARG A 221 -8.38 -15.19 -14.79
CA ARG A 221 -9.75 -15.50 -14.39
C ARG A 221 -9.96 -17.01 -14.23
N ARG A 222 -9.51 -17.83 -15.18
CA ARG A 222 -9.63 -19.30 -15.10
C ARG A 222 -8.90 -19.87 -13.89
N LEU A 223 -7.65 -19.48 -13.66
CA LEU A 223 -6.86 -19.92 -12.51
C LEU A 223 -7.45 -19.44 -11.18
N PHE A 224 -8.00 -18.23 -11.16
CA PHE A 224 -8.73 -17.68 -10.01
C PHE A 224 -10.03 -18.44 -9.73
N THR A 225 -10.76 -18.85 -10.77
CA THR A 225 -11.92 -19.75 -10.64
C THR A 225 -11.50 -21.14 -10.13
N GLU A 226 -10.48 -21.77 -10.72
CA GLU A 226 -9.94 -23.08 -10.32
C GLU A 226 -9.55 -23.09 -8.84
N ALA A 227 -8.88 -22.04 -8.37
CA ALA A 227 -8.38 -21.96 -7.00
C ALA A 227 -9.43 -21.56 -5.95
N LEU A 228 -10.43 -20.75 -6.32
CA LEU A 228 -11.22 -19.99 -5.33
C LEU A 228 -12.74 -19.97 -5.53
N TYR A 229 -13.31 -20.63 -6.56
CA TYR A 229 -14.74 -20.50 -6.89
C TYR A 229 -15.67 -20.60 -5.68
N GLU A 230 -16.62 -19.67 -5.59
CA GLU A 230 -17.56 -19.51 -4.49
C GLU A 230 -18.92 -19.09 -5.06
N GLU A 231 -19.97 -19.86 -4.80
CA GLU A 231 -21.29 -19.69 -5.43
C GLU A 231 -21.93 -18.33 -5.10
N ALA A 232 -21.81 -17.89 -3.83
CA ALA A 232 -22.25 -16.57 -3.36
C ALA A 232 -21.51 -15.40 -4.03
N LEU A 233 -20.39 -15.67 -4.71
CA LEU A 233 -19.60 -14.71 -5.48
C LEU A 233 -19.53 -15.06 -6.97
N SER A 234 -20.39 -15.95 -7.47
CA SER A 234 -20.42 -16.45 -8.86
C SER A 234 -20.24 -15.36 -9.92
N GLN A 235 -20.84 -14.18 -9.73
CA GLN A 235 -20.69 -13.02 -10.61
C GLN A 235 -19.23 -12.55 -10.76
N TRP A 236 -18.42 -12.55 -9.71
CA TRP A 236 -17.00 -12.16 -9.75
C TRP A 236 -16.11 -13.11 -10.59
N PHE A 237 -16.59 -14.32 -10.87
CA PHE A 237 -15.89 -15.29 -11.72
C PHE A 237 -16.33 -15.22 -13.19
N THR A 238 -17.32 -14.40 -13.54
CA THR A 238 -17.69 -14.10 -14.94
C THR A 238 -16.61 -13.23 -15.62
N PRO A 239 -16.51 -13.22 -16.96
CA PRO A 239 -15.55 -12.37 -17.67
C PRO A 239 -15.69 -10.89 -17.34
N ASP A 240 -16.91 -10.40 -17.11
CA ASP A 240 -17.16 -8.99 -16.81
C ASP A 240 -17.02 -8.69 -15.32
N GLY A 241 -17.60 -9.50 -14.43
CA GLY A 241 -17.45 -9.32 -12.99
C GLY A 241 -16.00 -9.47 -12.49
N PHE A 242 -15.16 -10.24 -13.19
CA PHE A 242 -13.72 -10.29 -12.92
C PHE A 242 -13.00 -9.00 -13.34
N ARG A 243 -13.43 -8.35 -14.44
CA ARG A 243 -12.94 -7.01 -14.83
C ARG A 243 -13.35 -5.96 -13.81
N SER A 244 -14.61 -5.97 -13.36
CA SER A 244 -15.09 -5.05 -12.33
C SER A 244 -14.35 -5.24 -11.00
N LEU A 245 -14.13 -6.50 -10.56
CA LEU A 245 -13.34 -6.80 -9.37
C LEU A 245 -11.89 -6.30 -9.48
N PHE A 246 -11.28 -6.46 -10.65
CA PHE A 246 -9.92 -5.98 -10.93
C PHE A 246 -9.84 -4.44 -10.96
N ALA A 247 -10.81 -3.78 -11.60
CA ALA A 247 -10.93 -2.33 -11.63
C ALA A 247 -11.23 -1.75 -10.24
N LEU A 248 -12.03 -2.44 -9.41
CA LEU A 248 -12.29 -2.10 -8.01
C LEU A 248 -10.99 -2.13 -7.20
N VAL A 249 -10.20 -3.21 -7.30
CA VAL A 249 -8.91 -3.33 -6.59
C VAL A 249 -7.91 -2.27 -7.03
N GLY A 250 -7.77 -1.99 -8.33
CA GLY A 250 -6.91 -0.88 -8.78
C GLY A 250 -7.42 0.50 -8.29
N THR A 251 -8.72 0.77 -8.43
CA THR A 251 -9.32 2.08 -8.12
C THR A 251 -9.42 2.39 -6.63
N ASN A 252 -9.46 1.37 -5.77
CA ASN A 252 -9.72 1.53 -4.34
C ASN A 252 -8.62 0.94 -3.45
N GLY A 253 -7.65 0.23 -4.04
CA GLY A 253 -6.42 -0.20 -3.37
C GLY A 253 -5.50 0.99 -3.09
N GLN A 254 -5.83 1.74 -2.05
CA GLN A 254 -4.83 2.52 -1.31
C GLN A 254 -3.68 1.58 -0.95
N GLY A 255 -2.43 1.98 -1.34
CA GLY A 255 0.33 1.46 -0.96
C GLY A 255 1.13 1.19 0.40
N ILE A 256 1.03 -0.01 0.98
CA ILE A 256 1.39 -0.26 2.38
C ILE A 256 2.87 -0.61 2.39
N GLY A 257 3.72 0.40 2.58
CA GLY A 257 5.13 0.23 2.88
C GLY A 257 5.33 0.08 4.39
N THR A 258 6.07 -0.95 4.80
CA THR A 258 6.57 -1.11 6.18
C THR A 258 8.08 -1.38 6.13
N SER A 259 8.85 -0.81 7.04
CA SER A 259 10.30 -1.00 7.14
C SER A 259 10.74 -0.85 8.60
N SER A 260 11.44 -1.86 9.11
CA SER A 260 12.07 -1.80 10.43
C SER A 260 13.28 -0.87 10.44
N LEU A 261 13.98 -0.74 9.31
CA LEU A 261 15.04 0.26 9.15
C LEU A 261 14.49 1.69 9.24
N SER A 262 13.38 2.00 8.56
CA SER A 262 12.74 3.32 8.64
C SER A 262 12.26 3.66 10.06
N GLN A 263 11.69 2.70 10.79
CA GLN A 263 11.35 2.93 12.21
C GLN A 263 12.59 3.18 13.08
N TRP A 264 13.69 2.48 12.82
CA TRP A 264 14.94 2.70 13.54
C TRP A 264 15.54 4.09 13.22
N VAL A 265 15.48 4.56 11.96
CA VAL A 265 15.87 5.94 11.61
C VAL A 265 15.03 6.96 12.38
N HIS A 266 13.70 6.81 12.39
CA HIS A 266 12.83 7.73 13.13
C HIS A 266 13.01 7.69 14.66
N ALA A 267 13.45 6.56 15.21
CA ALA A 267 13.85 6.48 16.60
C ALA A 267 15.21 7.16 16.85
N CYS A 268 16.16 7.05 15.92
CA CYS A 268 17.43 7.78 15.92
C CYS A 268 17.22 9.31 15.77
N ASP A 269 16.27 9.77 14.95
CA ASP A 269 15.87 11.18 14.84
C ASP A 269 15.45 11.75 16.21
N ALA A 270 14.74 10.96 17.01
CA ALA A 270 14.20 11.36 18.31
C ALA A 270 15.20 11.34 19.49
N LEU A 271 16.47 10.94 19.27
CA LEU A 271 17.48 10.91 20.34
C LEU A 271 18.01 12.30 20.71
N GLU A 272 18.06 12.60 22.01
CA GLU A 272 18.80 13.73 22.57
C GLU A 272 20.30 13.42 22.65
N LEU A 273 21.03 13.74 21.57
CA LEU A 273 22.48 13.54 21.43
C LEU A 273 23.25 14.86 21.49
N LYS A 274 24.55 14.80 21.83
CA LYS A 274 25.46 15.95 21.67
C LYS A 274 25.66 16.23 20.18
N PRO A 275 25.96 17.48 19.77
CA PRO A 275 26.12 17.83 18.35
C PRO A 275 27.09 16.95 17.56
N GLN A 276 28.24 16.59 18.16
CA GLN A 276 29.23 15.71 17.54
C GLN A 276 28.78 14.25 17.42
N ASP A 277 27.99 13.76 18.37
CA ASP A 277 27.46 12.39 18.35
C ASP A 277 26.29 12.29 17.33
N ARG A 278 25.48 13.35 17.25
CA ARG A 278 24.43 13.56 16.23
C ARG A 278 25.02 13.60 14.82
N GLU A 279 26.04 14.42 14.57
CA GLU A 279 26.68 14.53 13.25
C GLU A 279 27.27 13.20 12.76
N GLN A 280 27.85 12.38 13.66
CA GLN A 280 28.32 11.04 13.33
C GLN A 280 27.19 10.06 13.00
N LEU A 281 26.08 10.09 13.75
CA LEU A 281 24.91 9.23 13.52
C LEU A 281 24.22 9.59 12.20
N ASP A 282 24.00 10.87 11.97
CA ASP A 282 23.36 11.37 10.75
C ASP A 282 24.23 11.01 9.53
N ALA A 283 25.55 11.22 9.58
CA ALA A 283 26.47 10.84 8.51
C ALA A 283 26.53 9.32 8.25
N PHE A 284 26.38 8.49 9.30
CA PHE A 284 26.24 7.04 9.14
C PHE A 284 24.95 6.67 8.41
N ILE A 285 23.81 7.26 8.78
CA ILE A 285 22.50 7.03 8.14
C ILE A 285 22.55 7.48 6.67
N ASP A 286 23.17 8.64 6.41
CA ASP A 286 23.37 9.21 5.08
C ASP A 286 24.24 8.30 4.18
N GLN A 287 25.25 7.62 4.74
CA GLN A 287 26.05 6.64 3.99
C GLN A 287 25.32 5.31 3.80
N LEU A 288 24.57 4.87 4.80
CA LEU A 288 23.77 3.65 4.72
C LEU A 288 22.73 3.74 3.60
N TYR A 289 22.03 4.87 3.45
CA TYR A 289 21.08 5.05 2.35
C TYR A 289 21.76 5.06 0.97
N LYS A 290 22.94 5.67 0.82
CA LYS A 290 23.74 5.63 -0.43
C LYS A 290 24.20 4.20 -0.77
N ASP A 291 24.62 3.44 0.24
CA ASP A 291 25.01 2.03 0.09
C ASP A 291 23.82 1.15 -0.32
N ILE A 292 22.61 1.45 0.17
CA ILE A 292 21.38 0.75 -0.20
C ILE A 292 20.96 1.12 -1.63
N GLU A 293 20.92 2.41 -1.97
CA GLU A 293 20.57 2.90 -3.31
C GLU A 293 21.48 2.26 -4.39
N ALA A 294 22.78 2.17 -4.12
CA ALA A 294 23.75 1.54 -5.02
C ALA A 294 23.61 0.01 -5.14
N ALA A 295 22.97 -0.67 -4.18
CA ALA A 295 22.85 -2.13 -4.12
C ALA A 295 21.46 -2.65 -4.54
N THR A 296 20.38 -1.96 -4.17
CA THR A 296 18.98 -2.40 -4.39
C THR A 296 18.05 -1.29 -4.91
N GLY A 297 18.53 -0.05 -5.06
CA GLY A 297 17.74 1.07 -5.60
C GLY A 297 16.61 1.52 -4.69
N GLU A 298 15.48 1.92 -5.27
CA GLU A 298 14.35 2.54 -4.56
C GLU A 298 13.51 1.54 -3.71
N PHE A 299 13.77 0.23 -3.77
CA PHE A 299 12.89 -0.81 -3.21
C PHE A 299 13.18 -1.12 -1.73
N LEU A 300 12.90 -0.16 -0.84
CA LEU A 300 13.29 -0.22 0.58
C LEU A 300 12.35 -1.06 1.48
N ASN A 301 11.07 -1.14 1.13
CA ASN A 301 10.00 -1.55 2.05
C ASN A 301 9.52 -3.00 1.86
N CYS A 302 8.97 -3.58 2.92
CA CYS A 302 7.96 -4.63 2.76
C CYS A 302 6.69 -3.95 2.21
N GLU A 303 6.21 -4.37 1.04
CA GLU A 303 5.16 -3.67 0.29
C GLU A 303 3.93 -4.55 0.02
N GLY A 304 2.77 -3.92 0.09
CA GLY A 304 1.50 -4.56 -0.23
C GLY A 304 0.37 -3.58 -0.54
N SER A 305 -0.84 -4.12 -0.64
CA SER A 305 -2.08 -3.42 -0.97
C SER A 305 -3.16 -3.66 0.09
N GLY A 306 -4.09 -2.72 0.26
CA GLY A 306 -5.22 -2.87 1.19
C GLY A 306 -6.48 -2.13 0.74
N LEU A 307 -7.64 -2.58 1.21
CA LEU A 307 -8.93 -1.92 0.98
C LEU A 307 -9.44 -1.26 2.27
N PHE A 308 -9.50 0.07 2.32
CA PHE A 308 -9.87 0.86 3.49
C PHE A 308 -11.21 1.57 3.25
N VAL A 309 -12.25 1.26 4.03
CA VAL A 309 -13.63 1.62 3.71
C VAL A 309 -13.86 3.12 3.94
N LEU A 310 -13.44 3.67 5.08
CA LEU A 310 -13.61 5.08 5.41
C LEU A 310 -12.61 5.94 4.61
N GLN A 311 -11.33 5.55 4.54
CA GLN A 311 -10.33 6.26 3.77
C GLN A 311 -10.64 6.33 2.27
N SER A 312 -11.31 5.32 1.68
CA SER A 312 -11.71 5.39 0.26
C SER A 312 -12.67 6.55 -0.06
N CYS A 313 -13.35 7.10 0.96
CA CYS A 313 -14.24 8.25 0.89
C CYS A 313 -13.51 9.62 0.99
N CYS A 314 -12.22 9.66 1.35
CA CYS A 314 -11.42 10.88 1.32
C CYS A 314 -11.09 11.24 -0.14
N ASN A 315 -11.54 12.41 -0.60
CA ASN A 315 -11.35 12.85 -1.98
C ASN A 315 -9.95 13.41 -2.25
N HIS A 316 -9.59 13.55 -3.53
CA HIS A 316 -8.30 14.15 -3.89
C HIS A 316 -8.31 15.68 -3.84
N SER A 317 -7.30 16.26 -3.17
CA SER A 317 -6.80 17.61 -3.45
C SER A 317 -5.29 17.62 -3.67
N CYS A 318 -4.81 18.47 -4.59
CA CYS A 318 -3.37 18.70 -4.77
C CYS A 318 -2.76 19.56 -3.64
N VAL A 319 -3.61 20.32 -2.95
CA VAL A 319 -3.35 20.98 -1.66
C VAL A 319 -4.27 20.31 -0.64
N PRO A 320 -3.87 19.14 -0.11
CA PRO A 320 -4.67 18.38 0.84
C PRO A 320 -4.61 19.01 2.24
N ASN A 321 -5.70 18.90 2.99
CA ASN A 321 -5.79 19.29 4.40
C ASN A 321 -5.53 18.12 5.35
N ALA A 322 -5.43 16.89 4.83
CA ALA A 322 -5.03 15.70 5.58
C ALA A 322 -4.11 14.77 4.76
N GLU A 323 -3.36 13.91 5.44
CA GLU A 323 -2.51 12.88 4.82
C GLU A 323 -2.81 11.48 5.36
N THR A 324 -2.30 10.45 4.67
CA THR A 324 -2.41 9.04 5.08
C THR A 324 -1.03 8.47 5.39
N SER A 325 -0.85 7.85 6.55
CA SER A 325 0.43 7.25 6.96
C SER A 325 0.25 5.93 7.72
N PHE A 326 1.36 5.20 7.90
CA PHE A 326 1.42 3.89 8.58
C PHE A 326 2.43 3.90 9.75
N PRO A 327 2.31 4.83 10.73
CA PRO A 327 3.34 5.09 11.75
C PRO A 327 3.64 3.87 12.63
N GLU A 328 2.65 2.99 12.80
CA GLU A 328 2.79 1.74 13.57
C GLU A 328 3.52 0.62 12.80
N ASN A 329 4.04 0.89 11.59
CA ASN A 329 4.82 -0.07 10.79
C ASN A 329 4.08 -1.41 10.61
N ASN A 330 2.83 -1.27 10.21
CA ASN A 330 1.85 -2.32 9.95
C ASN A 330 0.75 -1.72 9.03
N PHE A 331 -0.29 -2.49 8.73
CA PHE A 331 -1.42 -2.09 7.89
C PHE A 331 -2.39 -1.05 8.48
N LEU A 332 -2.16 -0.51 9.68
CA LEU A 332 -3.06 0.47 10.30
C LEU A 332 -2.85 1.84 9.67
N LEU A 333 -3.85 2.26 8.89
CA LEU A 333 -3.83 3.56 8.23
C LEU A 333 -4.28 4.63 9.21
N HIS A 334 -3.41 5.61 9.45
CA HIS A 334 -3.73 6.84 10.15
C HIS A 334 -4.08 7.92 9.12
N VAL A 335 -5.16 8.67 9.37
CA VAL A 335 -5.44 9.93 8.67
C VAL A 335 -5.15 11.08 9.63
N THR A 336 -4.22 11.97 9.28
CA THR A 336 -3.77 13.07 10.15
C THR A 336 -3.96 14.42 9.47
N ALA A 337 -4.42 15.43 10.20
CA ALA A 337 -4.66 16.77 9.69
C ALA A 337 -3.35 17.57 9.48
N LEU A 338 -3.16 18.15 8.30
CA LEU A 338 -2.00 18.97 7.93
C LEU A 338 -2.15 20.45 8.32
N GLU A 339 -3.40 20.87 8.54
CA GLU A 339 -3.85 22.21 8.94
C GLU A 339 -5.12 22.09 9.78
N ASP A 340 -5.63 23.19 10.35
CA ASP A 340 -6.87 23.18 11.14
C ASP A 340 -8.09 23.04 10.21
N ILE A 341 -8.82 21.91 10.33
CA ILE A 341 -10.00 21.57 9.52
C ILE A 341 -11.26 21.95 10.29
N LYS A 342 -12.10 22.83 9.73
CA LYS A 342 -13.28 23.38 10.39
C LYS A 342 -14.53 22.51 10.19
N PRO A 343 -15.54 22.61 11.09
CA PRO A 343 -16.82 21.96 10.89
C PRO A 343 -17.41 22.30 9.50
N GLY A 344 -17.75 21.27 8.73
CA GLY A 344 -18.30 21.39 7.39
C GLY A 344 -17.30 21.29 6.23
N GLU A 345 -15.99 21.40 6.46
CA GLU A 345 -14.96 21.31 5.42
C GLU A 345 -14.73 19.85 4.93
N GLU A 346 -14.42 19.67 3.64
CA GLU A 346 -14.17 18.35 3.03
C GLU A 346 -12.74 17.89 3.34
N ILE A 347 -12.60 16.69 3.89
CA ILE A 347 -11.30 16.09 4.22
C ILE A 347 -10.73 15.45 2.95
N CYS A 348 -9.66 16.07 2.45
CA CYS A 348 -9.06 15.75 1.17
C CYS A 348 -7.59 15.36 1.34
N ILE A 349 -7.21 14.25 0.73
CA ILE A 349 -5.86 13.69 0.74
C ILE A 349 -5.20 13.84 -0.65
N SER A 350 -3.90 13.63 -0.74
CA SER A 350 -3.25 13.52 -2.05
C SER A 350 -3.34 12.09 -2.58
N TYR A 351 -3.63 11.93 -3.88
CA TYR A 351 -3.42 10.67 -4.62
C TYR A 351 -2.11 10.73 -5.44
N LEU A 352 -1.30 11.78 -5.23
CA LEU A 352 -0.05 12.10 -5.92
C LEU A 352 1.06 12.28 -4.89
N ASP A 353 2.28 11.86 -5.20
CA ASP A 353 3.43 12.09 -4.33
C ASP A 353 3.88 13.57 -4.35
N CYS A 354 4.81 13.95 -3.47
CA CYS A 354 5.40 15.29 -3.41
C CYS A 354 5.94 15.74 -4.80
N CYS A 355 6.80 14.92 -5.41
CA CYS A 355 7.42 15.15 -6.72
C CYS A 355 6.41 15.27 -7.87
N GLN A 356 5.20 14.72 -7.73
CA GLN A 356 4.08 14.82 -8.67
C GLN A 356 3.18 16.03 -8.36
N ARG A 357 2.97 16.39 -7.08
CA ARG A 357 2.20 17.57 -6.64
C ARG A 357 2.80 18.87 -7.17
N GLU A 358 4.13 18.94 -7.23
CA GLU A 358 4.88 20.09 -7.77
C GLU A 358 4.80 20.23 -9.30
N ARG A 359 4.42 19.17 -10.02
CA ARG A 359 4.36 19.20 -11.49
C ARG A 359 3.25 20.12 -11.99
N SER A 360 3.38 20.51 -13.27
CA SER A 360 2.40 21.35 -13.96
C SER A 360 0.98 20.79 -13.85
N ARG A 361 -0.03 21.68 -13.91
CA ARG A 361 -1.45 21.29 -13.89
C ARG A 361 -1.76 20.23 -14.94
N HIS A 362 -1.19 20.36 -16.15
CA HIS A 362 -1.36 19.37 -17.22
C HIS A 362 -0.81 18.00 -16.79
N SER A 363 0.44 17.93 -16.33
CA SER A 363 1.06 16.68 -15.89
C SER A 363 0.26 16.03 -14.76
N ARG A 364 -0.17 16.79 -13.75
CA ARG A 364 -1.03 16.27 -12.68
C ARG A 364 -2.39 15.78 -13.19
N HIS A 365 -3.03 16.50 -14.11
CA HIS A 365 -4.30 16.05 -14.70
C HIS A 365 -4.12 14.81 -15.60
N LYS A 366 -2.97 14.65 -16.27
CA LYS A 366 -2.63 13.44 -17.04
C LYS A 366 -2.41 12.25 -16.10
N ILE A 367 -1.56 12.41 -15.08
CA ILE A 367 -1.29 11.40 -14.05
C ILE A 367 -2.61 10.99 -13.38
N LEU A 368 -3.41 11.93 -12.85
CA LEU A 368 -4.72 11.64 -12.25
C LEU A 368 -5.77 11.05 -13.22
N ARG A 369 -5.59 11.13 -14.55
CA ARG A 369 -6.47 10.46 -15.54
C ARG A 369 -6.00 9.04 -15.88
N CYS A 370 -4.70 8.78 -15.79
CA CYS A 370 -4.12 7.43 -15.88
C CYS A 370 -4.33 6.65 -14.56
N GLN A 371 -3.99 7.27 -13.43
CA GLN A 371 -4.15 6.73 -12.06
C GLN A 371 -5.59 6.82 -11.51
N ARG A 372 -6.58 7.29 -12.29
CA ARG A 372 -7.99 7.30 -11.85
C ARG A 372 -8.62 5.90 -11.68
N GLY A 373 -7.83 4.84 -11.86
CA GLY A 373 -8.11 3.47 -11.41
C GLY A 373 -6.88 2.76 -10.84
N LEU A 374 -5.93 3.51 -10.25
CA LEU A 374 -4.71 3.02 -9.61
C LEU A 374 -4.32 3.95 -8.45
N ARG A 375 -4.60 3.57 -7.20
CA ARG A 375 -4.27 4.35 -5.98
C ARG A 375 -2.87 4.08 -5.39
N TRP A 376 -1.95 3.49 -6.16
CA TRP A 376 -0.52 3.36 -5.84
C TRP A 376 0.36 3.94 -6.97
N ALA A 377 1.69 3.81 -6.87
CA ALA A 377 2.69 4.44 -7.76
C ALA A 377 2.70 5.98 -7.72
N ALA A 378 2.34 6.53 -6.56
CA ALA A 378 2.79 7.83 -6.08
C ALA A 378 3.98 7.57 -5.14
N GLY A 379 5.21 7.79 -5.63
CA GLY A 379 6.46 7.59 -4.86
C GLY A 379 7.58 6.82 -5.56
N LEU A 380 7.32 6.14 -6.70
CA LEU A 380 8.29 5.21 -7.33
C LEU A 380 8.52 5.42 -8.85
N TRP A 381 7.82 6.34 -9.54
CA TRP A 381 7.93 6.45 -11.01
C TRP A 381 7.92 7.87 -11.57
N GLY A 382 9.10 8.30 -12.04
CA GLY A 382 9.23 9.31 -13.08
C GLY A 382 9.01 8.72 -14.49
N PRO A 383 8.51 9.49 -15.47
CA PRO A 383 8.48 9.04 -16.86
C PRO A 383 9.88 9.07 -17.48
N PRO A 384 10.22 8.14 -18.41
CA PRO A 384 11.47 8.20 -19.15
C PRO A 384 11.46 9.41 -20.09
N PHE A 385 12.30 10.40 -19.83
CA PHE A 385 12.57 11.47 -20.79
C PHE A 385 13.73 11.10 -21.70
N GLN A 386 13.47 11.06 -23.01
CA GLN A 386 14.52 11.10 -24.01
C GLN A 386 15.16 12.49 -24.04
N TRP A 387 16.49 12.53 -24.12
CA TRP A 387 17.25 13.77 -24.27
C TRP A 387 17.13 14.33 -25.69
N LEU A 388 16.84 15.62 -25.80
CA LEU A 388 17.30 16.51 -26.87
C LEU A 388 17.64 17.90 -26.27
N PRO A 389 18.59 18.67 -26.84
CA PRO A 389 19.33 19.69 -26.09
C PRO A 389 18.83 21.15 -26.20
N ASP A 390 19.35 21.97 -25.28
CA ASP A 390 19.60 23.42 -25.31
C ASP A 390 18.52 24.42 -25.75
N CYS A 391 18.11 25.30 -24.81
CA CYS A 391 18.29 26.77 -24.92
C CYS A 391 17.94 27.51 -23.60
N PRO A 392 18.35 28.79 -23.40
CA PRO A 392 18.84 29.20 -22.09
C PRO A 392 18.03 30.28 -21.32
N HIS A 393 18.43 30.44 -20.05
CA HIS A 393 18.31 31.62 -19.18
C HIS A 393 16.92 32.24 -18.88
N HIS A 394 16.58 32.23 -17.58
CA HIS A 394 16.32 33.48 -16.84
C HIS A 394 16.75 33.31 -15.37
N ARG A 395 17.27 34.38 -14.73
CA ARG A 395 17.62 34.40 -13.30
C ARG A 395 16.45 34.94 -12.46
N ALA A 396 16.24 34.35 -11.29
CA ALA A 396 15.44 34.89 -10.17
C ALA A 396 16.20 34.62 -8.85
N PRO A 397 15.90 35.32 -7.74
CA PRO A 397 16.90 35.58 -6.69
C PRO A 397 17.00 34.52 -5.57
N SER A 398 18.09 34.59 -4.83
CA SER A 398 18.42 33.75 -3.68
C SER A 398 17.66 34.13 -2.39
N PRO A 399 17.02 33.18 -1.70
CA PRO A 399 16.65 33.30 -0.30
C PRO A 399 17.72 32.72 0.63
N SER A 400 18.04 33.42 1.71
CA SER A 400 18.96 32.97 2.77
C SER A 400 18.22 32.32 3.93
N ALA A 401 18.84 31.27 4.52
CA ALA A 401 18.51 30.67 5.83
C ALA A 401 17.09 30.10 6.02
N GLY A 402 16.99 28.77 6.07
CA GLY A 402 15.75 28.05 6.38
C GLY A 402 15.78 26.61 5.85
N ARG A 403 16.60 25.73 6.46
CA ARG A 403 16.69 24.33 6.02
C ARG A 403 15.52 23.49 6.55
N THR A 404 14.44 23.44 5.78
CA THR A 404 13.54 22.27 5.81
C THR A 404 14.10 21.27 4.80
N ILE A 405 14.56 20.10 5.28
CA ILE A 405 15.09 19.05 4.39
C ILE A 405 13.91 18.36 3.71
N CYS A 406 13.68 18.68 2.43
CA CYS A 406 12.78 17.92 1.57
C CYS A 406 13.57 16.74 0.98
N SER A 407 13.12 15.51 1.26
CA SER A 407 13.80 14.25 0.92
C SER A 407 13.61 13.85 -0.56
N SER A 408 14.05 14.72 -1.48
CA SER A 408 13.99 14.49 -2.93
C SER A 408 15.41 14.32 -3.52
N VAL A 409 15.84 13.07 -3.69
CA VAL A 409 17.11 12.70 -4.34
C VAL A 409 16.92 12.61 -5.87
N PRO A 410 17.89 13.04 -6.71
CA PRO A 410 17.76 13.01 -8.17
C PRO A 410 18.29 11.69 -8.78
N ALA A 411 17.42 10.96 -9.48
CA ALA A 411 17.73 9.65 -10.07
C ALA A 411 18.58 9.69 -11.35
N LEU A 412 19.34 8.61 -11.62
CA LEU A 412 19.83 8.25 -12.96
C LEU A 412 20.04 6.72 -13.09
N ASN A 413 19.79 6.18 -14.29
CA ASN A 413 19.61 4.73 -14.52
C ASN A 413 20.91 3.90 -14.53
N VAL A 414 20.86 2.69 -13.94
CA VAL A 414 21.42 1.47 -14.57
C VAL A 414 20.51 0.26 -14.31
N TRP A 415 19.96 -0.35 -15.36
CA TRP A 415 19.44 -1.73 -15.30
C TRP A 415 20.49 -2.69 -15.86
N GLN A 416 20.96 -3.66 -15.07
CA GLN A 416 21.24 -5.07 -15.45
C GLN A 416 22.21 -5.77 -14.47
N ARG A 417 21.69 -6.72 -13.70
CA ARG A 417 22.11 -8.14 -13.72
C ARG A 417 21.22 -8.97 -12.79
N PRO A 418 20.65 -10.11 -13.23
CA PRO A 418 19.99 -11.03 -12.31
C PRO A 418 21.04 -11.74 -11.46
N MET A 419 20.92 -11.69 -10.13
CA MET A 419 21.57 -12.68 -9.27
C MET A 419 20.76 -13.98 -9.35
N SER A 420 21.39 -15.05 -9.83
CA SER A 420 20.80 -16.39 -9.85
C SER A 420 20.51 -16.85 -8.41
N PRO A 421 19.31 -17.38 -8.11
CA PRO A 421 19.08 -18.04 -6.84
C PRO A 421 19.81 -19.38 -6.81
N THR A 422 20.79 -19.48 -5.92
CA THR A 422 21.28 -20.73 -5.31
C THR A 422 20.64 -20.90 -3.94
#